data_AF-A0AAW2D0K6-F1
#
_entry.id   AF-A0AAW2D0K6-F1
#
_cell.length_a   1.000
_cell.length_b   1.000
_cell.length_c   1.000
_cell.angle_alpha   90.00
_cell.angle_beta   90.00
_cell.angle_gamma   90.00
#
_symmetry.space_group_name_H-M   'P 1'
#
loop_
_entity.id
_entity.type
_entity.pdbx_description
1 polymer ?
#
loop_
_entity_poly.entity_id
_entity_poly.type
_entity_poly.pdbx_seq_one_letter_code
_entity_poly.pdbx_strand_id
1 'polypeptide(L)'
;MVKYTWFKLNSYFDDRHNKSIEQLNSGKKWCQYALDIFMRNKVKAEHHRVTRLSTQQQAHQVDTPHNPGTTGHGDQTHGVNLLQRTCTCQKWKLYKIPCSHVIAVCIRYRHDAEQYIDPCYSVDALFLSYAPVFPALKDRLSWPDPNETRKVDLDMVNKNLKVLGWGRCYPRRHLFPSLRARYVLSNRAREKMFPCCTSDWGCTLKTASM
;
A
#
# COMPACT_ATOMS: atom_id res chain seq x y z
N MET A 1 31.14 0.02 -2.79
CA MET A 1 29.70 -0.12 -3.09
C MET A 1 28.84 -0.35 -1.84
N VAL A 2 29.16 -1.33 -0.97
CA VAL A 2 28.33 -1.70 0.21
C VAL A 2 28.11 -0.53 1.20
N LYS A 3 29.17 0.21 1.57
CA LYS A 3 29.08 1.36 2.49
C LYS A 3 28.04 2.40 2.03
N TYR A 4 28.06 2.79 0.76
CA TYR A 4 27.09 3.73 0.18
C TYR A 4 25.66 3.19 0.26
N THR A 5 25.45 1.93 -0.15
CA THR A 5 24.11 1.32 -0.10
C THR A 5 23.56 1.21 1.32
N TRP A 6 24.42 0.91 2.31
CA TRP A 6 24.03 0.86 3.72
C TRP A 6 23.54 2.23 4.20
N PHE A 7 24.34 3.29 4.02
CA PHE A 7 23.97 4.62 4.48
C PHE A 7 22.73 5.17 3.76
N LYS A 8 22.58 4.87 2.47
CA LYS A 8 21.39 5.25 1.71
C LYS A 8 20.13 4.56 2.23
N LEU A 9 20.20 3.26 2.55
CA LEU A 9 19.08 2.52 3.15
C LEU A 9 18.77 3.04 4.55
N ASN A 10 19.78 3.28 5.38
CA ASN A 10 19.59 3.81 6.73
C ASN A 10 18.89 5.19 6.69
N SER A 11 19.39 6.10 5.86
CA SER A 11 18.78 7.43 5.68
C SER A 11 17.34 7.35 5.15
N TYR A 12 17.05 6.39 4.27
CA TYR A 12 15.68 6.18 3.78
C TYR A 12 14.72 5.71 4.87
N PHE A 13 15.16 4.78 5.74
CA PHE A 13 14.35 4.30 6.86
C PHE A 13 14.13 5.41 7.89
N ASP A 14 15.17 6.18 8.20
CA ASP A 14 15.10 7.29 9.14
C ASP A 14 14.14 8.40 8.66
N ASP A 15 14.24 8.82 7.39
CA ASP A 15 13.32 9.77 6.77
C ASP A 15 11.86 9.30 6.84
N ARG A 16 11.61 8.01 6.57
CA ARG A 16 10.26 7.42 6.63
C ARG A 16 9.73 7.33 8.06
N HIS A 17 10.58 6.97 9.01
CA HIS A 17 10.23 6.93 10.41
C HIS A 17 9.86 8.34 10.92
N ASN A 18 10.66 9.35 10.60
CA ASN A 18 10.38 10.74 10.98
C ASN A 18 9.07 11.25 10.38
N LYS A 19 8.81 11.00 9.09
CA LYS A 19 7.53 11.32 8.44
C LYS A 19 6.33 10.58 9.04
N SER A 20 6.55 9.39 9.58
CA SER A 20 5.49 8.63 10.26
C SER A 20 5.16 9.23 11.63
N ILE A 21 6.17 9.71 12.36
CA ILE A 21 6.01 10.41 13.64
C ILE A 21 5.23 11.71 13.44
N GLU A 22 5.56 12.49 12.41
CA GLU A 22 4.81 13.72 12.08
C GLU A 22 3.32 13.44 11.85
N GLN A 23 3.01 12.37 11.10
CA GLN A 23 1.64 11.94 10.86
C GLN A 23 0.94 11.45 12.14
N LEU A 24 1.66 10.73 12.99
CA LEU A 24 1.16 10.26 14.28
C LEU A 24 0.78 11.43 15.19
N ASN A 25 1.68 12.42 15.28
CA ASN A 25 1.48 13.64 16.06
C ASN A 25 0.34 14.50 15.51
N SER A 26 0.09 14.46 14.20
CA SER A 26 -1.06 15.14 13.59
C SER A 26 -2.41 14.46 13.86
N GLY A 27 -2.43 13.30 14.55
CA GLY A 27 -3.65 12.56 14.87
C GLY A 27 -4.32 11.90 13.66
N LYS A 28 -3.62 11.76 12.53
CA LYS A 28 -4.15 11.10 11.34
C LYS A 28 -4.29 9.60 11.58
N LYS A 29 -5.46 9.04 11.24
CA LYS A 29 -5.73 7.59 11.34
C LYS A 29 -5.01 6.79 10.24
N TRP A 30 -5.01 7.31 9.02
CA TRP A 30 -4.46 6.65 7.83
C TRP A 30 -3.26 7.39 7.29
N CYS A 31 -2.30 6.66 6.72
CA CYS A 31 -1.13 7.26 6.11
C CYS A 31 -1.53 8.12 4.90
N GLN A 32 -0.74 9.17 4.64
CA GLN A 32 -1.01 10.13 3.57
C GLN A 32 -1.19 9.44 2.20
N TYR A 33 -0.36 8.43 1.89
CA TYR A 33 -0.46 7.65 0.66
C TYR A 33 -1.85 7.01 0.47
N ALA A 34 -2.40 6.39 1.51
CA ALA A 34 -3.70 5.76 1.42
C ALA A 34 -4.83 6.79 1.31
N LEU A 35 -4.71 7.92 2.04
CA LEU A 35 -5.65 9.02 1.95
C LEU A 35 -5.68 9.65 0.55
N ASP A 36 -4.52 9.86 -0.09
CA ASP A 36 -4.45 10.46 -1.42
C ASP A 36 -5.15 9.57 -2.48
N ILE A 37 -4.95 8.25 -2.39
CA ILE A 37 -5.64 7.30 -3.25
C ILE A 37 -7.14 7.27 -2.95
N PHE A 38 -7.50 7.24 -1.67
CA PHE A 38 -8.90 7.25 -1.24
C PHE A 38 -9.64 8.50 -1.72
N MET A 39 -9.07 9.68 -1.54
CA MET A 39 -9.66 10.95 -1.96
C MET A 39 -9.78 11.04 -3.49
N ARG A 40 -8.77 10.58 -4.24
CA ARG A 40 -8.86 10.46 -5.70
C ARG A 40 -9.99 9.51 -6.14
N ASN A 41 -10.16 8.39 -5.44
CA ASN A 41 -11.25 7.45 -5.72
C ASN A 41 -12.62 8.02 -5.31
N LYS A 42 -12.67 8.85 -4.26
CA LYS A 42 -13.88 9.52 -3.78
C LYS A 42 -14.40 10.52 -4.80
N VAL A 43 -13.53 11.38 -5.35
CA VAL A 43 -13.91 12.30 -6.44
C VAL A 43 -14.47 11.52 -7.63
N LYS A 44 -13.82 10.42 -8.02
CA LYS A 44 -14.33 9.57 -9.11
C LYS A 44 -15.72 9.00 -8.79
N ALA A 45 -15.95 8.59 -7.55
CA ALA A 45 -17.19 7.94 -7.11
C ALA A 45 -18.44 8.81 -7.29
N GLU A 46 -18.31 10.14 -7.28
CA GLU A 46 -19.43 11.09 -7.34
C GLU A 46 -20.34 10.91 -8.55
N HIS A 47 -19.79 10.53 -9.70
CA HIS A 47 -20.56 10.40 -10.93
C HIS A 47 -21.07 8.97 -11.21
N HIS A 48 -20.90 8.03 -10.27
CA HIS A 48 -21.32 6.66 -10.47
C HIS A 48 -22.79 6.46 -10.11
N ARG A 49 -23.50 5.65 -10.91
CA ARG A 49 -24.88 5.24 -10.59
C ARG A 49 -24.85 3.92 -9.84
N VAL A 50 -25.57 3.83 -8.72
CA VAL A 50 -25.60 2.64 -7.87
C VAL A 50 -27.02 2.06 -7.80
N THR A 51 -27.14 0.77 -8.08
CA THR A 51 -28.37 -0.02 -7.96
C THR A 51 -28.18 -1.14 -6.95
N ARG A 52 -29.09 -1.31 -6.00
CA ARG A 52 -29.05 -2.45 -5.06
C ARG A 52 -29.52 -3.71 -5.79
N LEU A 53 -28.75 -4.79 -5.69
CA LEU A 53 -29.14 -6.11 -6.20
C LEU A 53 -29.72 -6.99 -5.08
N SER A 54 -29.07 -7.02 -3.91
CA SER A 54 -29.56 -7.80 -2.75
C SER A 54 -29.18 -7.14 -1.43
N THR A 55 -30.18 -6.91 -0.57
CA THR A 55 -29.97 -6.37 0.78
C THR A 55 -29.27 -7.38 1.68
N GLN A 56 -29.69 -8.66 1.66
CA GLN A 56 -29.15 -9.72 2.52
C GLN A 56 -27.66 -9.97 2.26
N GLN A 57 -27.24 -9.91 0.99
CA GLN A 57 -25.86 -10.15 0.59
C GLN A 57 -25.01 -8.87 0.50
N GLN A 58 -25.59 -7.70 0.76
CA GLN A 58 -25.01 -6.38 0.48
C GLN A 58 -24.36 -6.30 -0.93
N ALA A 59 -25.12 -6.78 -1.92
CA ALA A 59 -24.71 -6.82 -3.31
C ALA A 59 -25.29 -5.63 -4.08
N HIS A 60 -24.43 -4.98 -4.85
CA HIS A 60 -24.74 -3.76 -5.58
C HIS A 60 -24.16 -3.80 -6.99
N GLN A 61 -24.87 -3.18 -7.92
CA GLN A 61 -24.40 -2.86 -9.25
C GLN A 61 -24.00 -1.39 -9.29
N VAL A 62 -22.87 -1.10 -9.92
CA VAL A 62 -22.36 0.26 -10.10
C VAL A 62 -22.07 0.49 -11.57
N ASP A 63 -22.75 1.45 -12.16
CA ASP A 63 -22.54 1.84 -13.55
C ASP A 63 -21.67 3.10 -13.61
N THR A 64 -20.61 3.03 -14.40
CA THR A 64 -19.65 4.12 -14.62
C THR A 64 -20.05 4.95 -15.84
N PRO A 65 -20.12 6.28 -15.72
CA PRO A 65 -20.46 7.11 -16.87
C PRO A 65 -19.37 7.05 -17.93
N HIS A 66 -19.75 7.29 -19.18
CA HIS A 66 -18.79 7.38 -20.27
C HIS A 66 -17.83 8.56 -20.05
N ASN A 67 -16.53 8.28 -20.03
CA ASN A 67 -15.51 9.32 -19.95
C ASN A 67 -14.89 9.54 -21.35
N PRO A 68 -15.26 10.62 -22.06
CA PRO A 68 -14.87 10.84 -23.46
C PRO A 68 -13.36 11.00 -23.68
N GLY A 69 -12.58 11.23 -22.61
CA GLY A 69 -11.12 11.32 -22.65
C GLY A 69 -10.37 9.98 -22.53
N THR A 70 -11.08 8.85 -22.36
CA THR A 70 -10.47 7.52 -22.28
C THR A 70 -11.07 6.59 -23.32
N THR A 71 -10.31 6.29 -24.37
CA THR A 71 -10.65 5.28 -25.38
C THR A 71 -10.90 3.93 -24.70
N GLY A 72 -12.18 3.53 -24.59
CA GLY A 72 -12.58 2.22 -24.09
C GLY A 72 -12.86 2.07 -22.59
N HIS A 73 -12.89 3.16 -21.80
CA HIS A 73 -13.20 3.12 -20.36
C HIS A 73 -14.41 3.98 -19.99
N GLY A 74 -15.58 3.59 -20.51
CA GLY A 74 -16.86 4.22 -20.21
C GLY A 74 -18.00 3.24 -20.40
N ASP A 75 -19.10 3.44 -19.68
CA ASP A 75 -20.29 2.57 -19.71
C ASP A 75 -20.02 1.13 -19.27
N GLN A 76 -19.19 0.99 -18.23
CA GLN A 76 -18.91 -0.31 -17.61
C GLN A 76 -19.75 -0.48 -16.34
N THR A 77 -20.36 -1.65 -16.24
CA THR A 77 -21.07 -2.12 -15.06
C THR A 77 -20.14 -2.95 -14.17
N HIS A 78 -20.10 -2.65 -12.88
CA HIS A 78 -19.32 -3.35 -11.88
C HIS A 78 -20.19 -3.89 -10.75
N GLY A 79 -19.95 -5.13 -10.35
CA GLY A 79 -20.52 -5.71 -9.15
C GLY A 79 -19.69 -5.35 -7.92
N VAL A 80 -20.35 -4.94 -6.83
CA VAL A 80 -19.74 -4.68 -5.52
C VAL A 80 -20.46 -5.53 -4.49
N ASN A 81 -19.70 -6.23 -3.64
CA ASN A 81 -20.23 -6.94 -2.48
C ASN A 81 -19.49 -6.44 -1.23
N LEU A 82 -20.20 -5.74 -0.34
CA LEU A 82 -19.60 -5.16 0.86
C LEU A 82 -19.27 -6.22 1.93
N LEU A 83 -20.10 -7.25 2.08
CA LEU A 83 -19.86 -8.36 3.04
C LEU A 83 -18.61 -9.16 2.68
N GLN A 84 -18.48 -9.53 1.40
CA GLN A 84 -17.33 -10.28 0.91
C GLN A 84 -16.09 -9.41 0.68
N ARG A 85 -16.23 -8.09 0.80
CA ARG A 85 -15.22 -7.09 0.49
C ARG A 85 -14.63 -7.24 -0.92
N THR A 86 -15.50 -7.41 -1.91
CA THR A 86 -15.11 -7.62 -3.31
C THR A 86 -15.71 -6.58 -4.26
N CYS A 87 -15.01 -6.35 -5.36
CA CYS A 87 -15.51 -5.59 -6.49
C CYS A 87 -14.99 -6.25 -7.78
N THR A 88 -15.81 -6.33 -8.83
CA THR A 88 -15.43 -6.95 -10.10
C THR A 88 -14.25 -6.26 -10.78
N CYS A 89 -13.96 -5.00 -10.45
CA CYS A 89 -12.79 -4.29 -10.96
C CYS A 89 -11.46 -4.76 -10.33
N GLN A 90 -11.49 -5.63 -9.31
CA GLN A 90 -10.35 -6.20 -8.57
C GLN A 90 -9.43 -5.22 -7.84
N LYS A 91 -9.55 -3.90 -8.09
CA LYS A 91 -8.72 -2.86 -7.47
C LYS A 91 -8.77 -2.91 -5.95
N TRP A 92 -9.94 -3.09 -5.35
CA TRP A 92 -10.06 -3.15 -3.89
C TRP A 92 -9.30 -4.34 -3.29
N LYS A 93 -9.38 -5.51 -3.93
CA LYS A 93 -8.67 -6.71 -3.47
C LYS A 93 -7.15 -6.55 -3.58
N LEU A 94 -6.68 -5.90 -4.65
CA LEU A 94 -5.26 -5.69 -4.96
C LEU A 94 -4.62 -4.60 -4.10
N TYR A 95 -5.25 -3.41 -4.05
CA TYR A 95 -4.70 -2.24 -3.37
C TYR A 95 -5.11 -2.14 -1.91
N LYS A 96 -6.07 -2.95 -1.45
CA LYS A 96 -6.57 -2.93 -0.06
C LYS A 96 -7.13 -1.55 0.38
N ILE A 97 -7.44 -0.70 -0.59
CA ILE A 97 -8.10 0.60 -0.46
C ILE A 97 -9.38 0.52 -1.31
N PRO A 98 -10.54 0.98 -0.82
CA PRO A 98 -11.78 0.91 -1.57
C PRO A 98 -11.65 1.68 -2.89
N CYS A 99 -12.09 1.05 -3.98
CA CYS A 99 -12.14 1.68 -5.30
C CYS A 99 -13.33 2.64 -5.40
N SER A 100 -13.39 3.46 -6.45
CA SER A 100 -14.49 4.41 -6.69
C SER A 100 -15.87 3.74 -6.66
N HIS A 101 -15.99 2.48 -7.12
CA HIS A 101 -17.25 1.74 -7.09
C HIS A 101 -17.72 1.46 -5.65
N VAL A 102 -16.81 1.01 -4.79
CA VAL A 102 -17.11 0.71 -3.38
C VAL A 102 -17.47 2.00 -2.65
N ILE A 103 -16.71 3.07 -2.90
CA ILE A 103 -16.99 4.38 -2.31
C ILE A 103 -18.35 4.91 -2.77
N ALA A 104 -18.72 4.76 -4.05
CA ALA A 104 -20.02 5.18 -4.56
C ALA A 104 -21.18 4.47 -3.85
N VAL A 105 -21.06 3.15 -3.64
CA VAL A 105 -22.04 2.38 -2.85
C VAL A 105 -22.11 2.92 -1.42
N CYS A 106 -20.96 3.19 -0.79
CA CYS A 106 -20.92 3.73 0.57
C CYS A 106 -21.60 5.11 0.66
N ILE A 107 -21.32 6.02 -0.28
CA ILE A 107 -21.97 7.33 -0.36
C ILE A 107 -23.50 7.17 -0.50
N ARG A 108 -23.95 6.32 -1.43
CA ARG A 108 -25.38 6.12 -1.73
C ARG A 108 -26.19 5.59 -0.55
N TYR A 109 -25.58 4.74 0.28
CA TYR A 109 -26.22 4.09 1.44
C TYR A 109 -25.73 4.62 2.79
N ARG A 110 -24.98 5.74 2.80
CA ARG A 110 -24.47 6.40 4.01
C ARG A 110 -23.64 5.47 4.90
N HIS A 111 -22.84 4.59 4.29
CA HIS A 111 -21.81 3.85 5.00
C HIS A 111 -20.52 4.67 5.06
N ASP A 112 -19.78 4.54 6.16
CA ASP A 112 -18.41 5.03 6.22
C ASP A 112 -17.55 4.24 5.22
N ALA A 113 -16.95 4.91 4.25
CA ALA A 113 -16.09 4.25 3.27
C ALA A 113 -14.67 4.00 3.82
N GLU A 114 -14.23 4.75 4.83
CA GLU A 114 -12.88 4.62 5.39
C GLU A 114 -12.69 3.31 6.16
N GLN A 115 -13.77 2.73 6.72
CA GLN A 115 -13.72 1.42 7.39
C GLN A 115 -13.26 0.27 6.48
N TYR A 116 -13.29 0.49 5.16
CA TYR A 116 -12.89 -0.48 4.15
C TYR A 116 -11.44 -0.32 3.69
N ILE A 117 -10.71 0.67 4.22
CA ILE A 117 -9.25 0.77 4.11
C ILE A 117 -8.61 -0.27 5.04
N ASP A 118 -7.63 -1.01 4.53
CA ASP A 118 -6.95 -2.04 5.31
C ASP A 118 -6.06 -1.44 6.40
N PRO A 119 -6.08 -1.99 7.63
CA PRO A 119 -5.23 -1.56 8.74
C PRO A 119 -3.73 -1.50 8.43
N CYS A 120 -3.24 -2.20 7.39
CA CYS A 120 -1.86 -2.08 6.94
C CYS A 120 -1.46 -0.65 6.51
N TYR A 121 -2.45 0.21 6.24
CA TYR A 121 -2.25 1.63 5.92
C TYR A 121 -2.46 2.57 7.11
N SER A 122 -2.68 2.05 8.32
CA SER A 122 -2.72 2.89 9.52
C SER A 122 -1.38 3.60 9.73
N VAL A 123 -1.42 4.79 10.32
CA VAL A 123 -0.20 5.52 10.67
C VAL A 123 0.63 4.71 11.68
N ASP A 124 -0.01 3.99 12.59
CA ASP A 124 0.65 3.07 13.53
C ASP A 124 1.42 1.97 12.79
N ALA A 125 0.81 1.31 11.81
CA ALA A 125 1.48 0.28 11.01
C ALA A 125 2.66 0.86 10.22
N LEU A 126 2.51 2.08 9.69
CA LEU A 126 3.60 2.79 9.02
C LEU A 126 4.76 3.07 9.98
N PHE A 127 4.48 3.61 11.18
CA PHE A 127 5.47 3.88 12.21
C PHE A 127 6.24 2.62 12.61
N LEU A 128 5.51 1.56 12.97
CA LEU A 128 6.10 0.29 13.38
C LEU A 128 6.97 -0.34 12.28
N SER A 129 6.59 -0.18 11.01
CA SER A 129 7.37 -0.73 9.88
C SER A 129 8.76 -0.11 9.74
N TYR A 130 8.93 1.15 10.14
CA TYR A 130 10.18 1.90 10.00
C TYR A 130 10.88 2.19 11.34
N ALA A 131 10.29 1.79 12.47
CA ALA A 131 10.89 1.92 13.80
C ALA A 131 12.22 1.18 14.02
N PRO A 132 12.51 0.04 13.38
CA PRO A 132 13.80 -0.64 13.58
C PRO A 132 14.99 0.22 13.13
N VAL A 133 15.96 0.40 14.03
CA VAL A 133 17.19 1.13 13.77
C VAL A 133 18.27 0.19 13.24
N PHE A 134 18.98 0.60 12.18
CA PHE A 134 20.10 -0.18 11.67
C PHE A 134 21.30 -0.06 12.62
N PRO A 135 22.01 -1.18 12.89
CA PRO A 135 23.24 -1.11 13.66
C PRO A 135 24.33 -0.35 12.90
N ALA A 136 25.39 0.06 13.60
CA ALA A 136 26.55 0.62 12.93
C ALA A 136 27.11 -0.36 11.88
N LEU A 137 27.48 0.15 10.70
CA LEU A 137 28.11 -0.66 9.66
C LEU A 137 29.45 -1.16 10.19
N LYS A 138 29.59 -2.48 10.30
CA LYS A 138 30.85 -3.10 10.73
C LYS A 138 31.95 -2.91 9.70
N ASP A 139 33.21 -3.02 10.13
CA ASP A 139 34.35 -2.97 9.21
C ASP A 139 34.31 -4.12 8.21
N ARG A 140 34.82 -3.87 7.00
CA ARG A 140 34.77 -4.82 5.87
C ARG A 140 35.38 -6.18 6.23
N LEU A 141 36.44 -6.18 7.05
CA LEU A 141 37.14 -7.41 7.44
C LEU A 141 36.30 -8.31 8.36
N SER A 142 35.24 -7.77 8.96
CA SER A 142 34.35 -8.49 9.88
C SER A 142 33.06 -8.99 9.20
N TRP A 143 32.94 -8.84 7.88
CA TRP A 143 31.77 -9.30 7.14
C TRP A 143 31.88 -10.80 6.87
N PRO A 144 30.78 -11.56 7.02
CA PRO A 144 30.78 -12.99 6.73
C PRO A 144 31.09 -13.25 5.25
N ASP A 145 31.69 -14.41 4.96
CA ASP A 145 31.93 -14.82 3.58
C ASP A 145 30.58 -14.93 2.83
N PRO A 146 30.47 -14.46 1.57
CA PRO A 146 29.23 -14.56 0.81
C PRO A 146 28.65 -15.98 0.70
N ASN A 147 29.49 -17.01 0.80
CA ASN A 147 29.11 -18.42 0.74
C ASN A 147 28.73 -19.00 2.11
N GLU A 148 29.03 -18.30 3.21
CA GLU A 148 28.58 -18.68 4.53
C GLU A 148 27.08 -18.38 4.62
N THR A 149 26.28 -19.45 4.62
CA THR A 149 24.83 -19.37 4.41
C THR A 149 24.23 -18.47 5.46
N ARG A 150 23.49 -17.45 5.02
CA ARG A 150 22.69 -16.57 5.87
C ARG A 150 21.63 -17.45 6.57
N LYS A 151 21.97 -18.03 7.72
CA LYS A 151 21.00 -18.68 8.60
C LYS A 151 20.09 -17.57 9.08
N VAL A 152 18.95 -17.41 8.42
CA VAL A 152 17.91 -16.52 8.90
C VAL A 152 17.45 -17.13 10.22
N ASP A 153 17.84 -16.50 11.32
CA ASP A 153 17.32 -16.87 12.63
C ASP A 153 15.81 -16.57 12.66
N LEU A 154 15.04 -17.62 12.36
CA LEU A 154 13.59 -17.57 12.29
C LEU A 154 12.97 -17.16 13.63
N ASP A 155 13.68 -17.37 14.75
CA ASP A 155 13.19 -16.98 16.07
C ASP A 155 13.30 -15.46 16.27
N MET A 156 14.35 -14.82 15.73
CA MET A 156 14.49 -13.36 15.75
C MET A 156 13.47 -12.68 14.81
N VAL A 157 13.24 -13.25 13.62
CA VAL A 157 12.21 -12.78 12.68
C VAL A 157 10.81 -12.93 13.28
N ASN A 158 10.50 -14.07 13.90
CA ASN A 158 9.21 -14.30 14.55
C ASN A 158 8.99 -13.43 15.79
N LYS A 159 10.04 -13.10 16.55
CA LYS A 159 9.95 -12.14 17.66
C LYS A 159 9.61 -10.73 17.14
N ASN A 160 10.26 -10.27 16.08
CA ASN A 160 9.96 -8.96 15.47
C ASN A 160 8.54 -8.92 14.86
N LEU A 161 8.08 -9.99 14.21
CA LEU A 161 6.70 -10.09 13.71
C LEU A 161 5.65 -10.04 14.84
N LYS A 162 5.95 -10.62 16.01
CA LYS A 162 5.09 -10.57 17.20
C LYS A 162 5.10 -9.20 17.88
N VAL A 163 6.26 -8.54 17.96
CA VAL A 163 6.43 -7.19 18.54
C VAL A 163 5.72 -6.14 17.68
N LEU A 164 5.80 -6.26 16.36
CA LEU A 164 5.15 -5.33 15.43
C LEU A 164 3.62 -5.55 15.30
N GLY A 165 3.03 -6.53 16.02
CA GLY A 165 1.58 -6.76 16.03
C GLY A 165 1.00 -7.42 14.77
N TRP A 166 1.82 -7.90 13.84
CA TRP A 166 1.38 -8.50 12.56
C TRP A 166 0.71 -9.87 12.73
N GLY A 167 0.63 -10.39 13.96
CA GLY A 167 0.05 -11.70 14.29
C GLY A 167 -1.34 -11.69 14.94
N ARG A 168 -1.97 -10.53 15.18
CA ARG A 168 -3.26 -10.46 15.91
C ARG A 168 -4.44 -9.83 15.17
N CYS A 169 -4.23 -9.23 14.00
CA CYS A 169 -5.31 -8.54 13.26
C CYS A 169 -5.88 -9.33 12.07
N TYR A 170 -5.55 -10.61 11.91
CA TYR A 170 -6.16 -11.47 10.90
C TYR A 170 -6.79 -12.70 11.58
N PRO A 171 -8.12 -12.86 11.54
CA PRO A 171 -8.72 -14.16 11.80
C PRO A 171 -8.12 -15.16 10.82
N ARG A 172 -7.41 -16.16 11.34
CA ARG A 172 -7.05 -17.38 10.61
C ARG A 172 -8.33 -17.94 9.98
N ARG A 173 -8.48 -17.81 8.67
CA ARG A 173 -9.20 -18.79 7.83
C ARG A 173 -8.76 -18.62 6.38
N HIS A 174 -8.36 -19.76 5.80
CA HIS A 174 -7.84 -19.97 4.44
C HIS A 174 -6.34 -19.73 4.25
N LEU A 175 -5.60 -20.66 4.85
CA LEU A 175 -4.35 -21.19 4.32
C LEU A 175 -4.57 -21.57 2.84
N PHE A 176 -3.88 -20.92 1.91
CA PHE A 176 -3.75 -21.44 0.54
C PHE A 176 -2.56 -22.41 0.50
N PRO A 177 -2.75 -23.69 0.14
CA PRO A 177 -1.66 -24.62 -0.13
C PRO A 177 -0.97 -24.26 -1.45
N SER A 178 0.36 -24.30 -1.43
CA SER A 178 1.28 -24.48 -2.57
C SER A 178 0.79 -24.09 -3.96
N LEU A 179 1.19 -22.91 -4.45
CA LEU A 179 1.45 -22.73 -5.88
C LEU A 179 2.75 -21.96 -6.09
N ARG A 180 3.76 -22.73 -6.47
CA ARG A 180 4.98 -22.27 -7.14
C ARG A 180 4.58 -21.72 -8.50
N ALA A 181 4.20 -20.45 -8.57
CA ALA A 181 3.94 -19.76 -9.83
C ALA A 181 5.04 -18.70 -10.04
N ARG A 182 5.96 -19.00 -10.97
CA ARG A 182 6.86 -17.99 -11.53
C ARG A 182 6.00 -17.03 -12.35
N TYR A 183 5.71 -15.85 -11.81
CA TYR A 183 5.29 -14.73 -12.63
C TYR A 183 6.46 -13.77 -12.78
N VAL A 184 6.98 -13.71 -14.01
CA VAL A 184 7.83 -12.61 -14.48
C VAL A 184 6.94 -11.37 -14.50
N LEU A 185 6.91 -10.64 -13.38
CA LEU A 185 6.30 -9.32 -13.34
C LEU A 185 7.15 -8.39 -14.21
N SER A 186 6.54 -7.85 -15.26
CA SER A 186 7.13 -6.78 -16.05
C SER A 186 7.50 -5.61 -15.14
N ASN A 187 8.61 -4.93 -15.45
CA ASN A 187 9.23 -3.90 -14.61
C ASN A 187 8.30 -2.73 -14.22
N ARG A 188 7.12 -2.61 -14.84
CA ARG A 188 6.12 -1.57 -14.55
C ARG A 188 5.31 -1.81 -13.26
N ALA A 189 5.32 -3.03 -12.70
CA ALA A 189 4.57 -3.37 -11.49
C ALA A 189 5.35 -3.14 -10.18
N ARG A 190 6.70 -3.12 -10.23
CA ARG A 190 7.53 -2.93 -9.02
C ARG A 190 7.61 -1.47 -8.57
N GLU A 191 7.55 -0.52 -9.50
CA GLU A 191 7.69 0.91 -9.16
C GLU A 191 6.44 1.53 -8.52
N LYS A 192 5.28 0.85 -8.59
CA LYS A 192 4.00 1.41 -8.11
C LYS A 192 3.57 0.94 -6.73
N MET A 193 4.31 0.02 -6.10
CA MET A 193 3.92 -0.56 -4.82
C MET A 193 4.40 0.27 -3.60
N PHE A 194 5.31 1.24 -3.80
CA PHE A 194 5.70 2.23 -2.78
C PHE A 194 6.19 3.59 -3.36
N PRO A 195 5.42 4.35 -4.18
CA PRO A 195 5.85 5.67 -4.61
C PRO A 195 5.25 6.73 -3.68
N CYS A 196 6.07 7.23 -2.74
CA CYS A 196 5.95 8.60 -2.26
C CYS A 196 7.30 9.26 -2.55
N CYS A 197 7.53 9.54 -3.83
CA CYS A 197 8.64 10.34 -4.34
C CYS A 197 8.07 11.29 -5.39
N THR A 198 7.86 12.55 -5.00
CA THR A 198 8.04 13.71 -5.88
C THR A 198 9.07 14.57 -5.18
N SER A 199 10.33 14.42 -5.56
CA SER A 199 11.43 15.24 -5.05
C SER A 199 11.64 16.43 -5.99
N ASP A 200 11.24 17.61 -5.54
CA ASP A 200 11.88 18.87 -5.95
C ASP A 200 13.21 18.97 -5.21
N TRP A 201 14.30 18.59 -5.88
CA TRP A 201 15.64 19.07 -5.53
C TRP A 201 16.36 19.40 -6.84
N GLY A 202 16.49 20.72 -7.07
CA GLY A 202 16.95 21.32 -8.30
C GLY A 202 18.35 20.91 -8.71
N CYS A 203 18.50 20.61 -10.00
CA CYS A 203 19.77 20.39 -10.66
C CYS A 203 20.23 21.74 -11.26
N THR A 204 21.05 22.50 -10.53
CA THR A 204 21.77 23.64 -11.12
C THR A 204 23.02 23.12 -11.83
N LEU A 205 22.96 23.06 -13.16
CA LEU A 205 24.13 22.87 -14.01
C LEU A 205 24.96 24.16 -14.00
N LYS A 206 26.13 24.13 -13.36
CA LYS A 206 27.21 25.10 -13.64
C LYS A 206 27.86 24.71 -14.97
N THR A 207 27.69 25.54 -15.98
CA THR A 207 28.54 25.55 -17.17
C THR A 207 29.91 26.11 -16.77
N ALA A 208 30.98 25.37 -17.06
CA ALA A 208 32.33 25.91 -17.13
C ALA A 208 32.78 25.78 -18.59
N SER A 209 32.96 26.93 -19.25
CA SER A 209 33.68 27.05 -20.51
C SER A 209 35.18 26.88 -20.28
N MET A 210 35.82 26.20 -21.22
CA MET A 210 37.03 26.64 -21.90
C MET A 210 37.04 26.04 -23.30
#